data_AF-A0A151JBG2-F1
#
_entry.id   AF-A0A151JBG2-F1
#
_cell.length_a   1.000
_cell.length_b   1.000
_cell.length_c   1.000
_cell.angle_alpha   90.00
_cell.angle_beta   90.00
_cell.angle_gamma   90.00
#
_symmetry.space_group_name_H-M   'P 1'
#
loop_
_entity.id
_entity.type
_entity.pdbx_description
1 polymer ?
#
loop_
_entity_poly.entity_id
_entity_poly.type
_entity_poly.pdbx_seq_one_letter_code
_entity_poly.pdbx_strand_id
1 'polypeptide(L)'
;MDKKIEQRICLKFGIANGISCAESLKMLQKAYGESTLSKTLLIFDWYQKPTISGRFLNFLSQHPISQKKDIIFNLVDKFFYISHPQFHKKNFEFVVKILLENDYPIDFILDIINERVKTLINKLNSCSAKRTNNNLPKERVKWFSISYLDEISNKFKNAINGGLP
;
A
#
# COMPACT_ATOMS: atom_id res chain seq x y z
N MET A 1 15.41 -20.62 2.99
CA MET A 1 14.95 -19.65 1.95
C MET A 1 15.47 -18.27 2.36
N ASP A 2 15.54 -17.24 1.51
CA ASP A 2 15.95 -15.90 2.00
C ASP A 2 14.95 -15.44 3.06
N LYS A 3 15.41 -15.04 4.25
CA LYS A 3 14.57 -14.56 5.37
C LYS A 3 13.61 -13.44 4.91
N LYS A 4 14.00 -12.62 3.93
CA LYS A 4 13.13 -11.59 3.34
C LYS A 4 12.02 -12.20 2.48
N ILE A 5 12.28 -13.29 1.78
CA ILE A 5 11.28 -14.02 0.97
C ILE A 5 10.27 -14.72 1.89
N GLU A 6 10.73 -15.38 2.95
CA GLU A 6 9.87 -16.03 3.96
C GLU A 6 8.87 -15.02 4.56
N GLN A 7 9.37 -13.88 5.02
CA GLN A 7 8.51 -12.84 5.60
C GLN A 7 7.53 -12.21 4.60
N ARG A 8 7.90 -12.10 3.31
CA ARG A 8 7.00 -11.66 2.24
C ARG A 8 5.89 -12.67 1.96
N ILE A 9 6.20 -13.96 1.98
CA ILE A 9 5.20 -15.04 1.85
C ILE A 9 4.19 -14.92 2.99
N CYS A 10 4.67 -14.75 4.21
CA CYS A 10 3.85 -14.57 5.39
C CYS A 10 3.00 -13.29 5.37
N LEU A 11 3.52 -12.17 4.87
CA LEU A 11 2.76 -10.93 4.69
C LEU A 11 1.66 -11.09 3.63
N LYS A 12 2.01 -11.69 2.49
CA LYS A 12 1.06 -11.98 1.40
C LYS A 12 -0.04 -12.92 1.87
N PHE A 13 0.32 -13.91 2.67
CA PHE A 13 -0.60 -14.82 3.31
C PHE A 13 -1.58 -14.09 4.24
N GLY A 14 -1.10 -13.21 5.12
CA GLY A 14 -1.96 -12.47 6.04
C GLY A 14 -2.99 -11.62 5.30
N ILE A 15 -2.55 -10.89 4.27
CA ILE A 15 -3.43 -10.07 3.43
C ILE A 15 -4.46 -10.94 2.69
N ALA A 16 -4.05 -12.07 2.11
CA ALA A 16 -4.95 -12.99 1.40
C ALA A 16 -6.05 -13.59 2.31
N ASN A 17 -5.81 -13.66 3.61
CA ASN A 17 -6.75 -14.16 4.61
C ASN A 17 -7.51 -13.04 5.35
N GLY A 18 -7.44 -11.80 4.84
CA GLY A 18 -8.17 -10.67 5.43
C GLY A 18 -7.61 -10.19 6.77
N ILE A 19 -6.38 -10.58 7.12
CA ILE A 19 -5.66 -10.01 8.27
C ILE A 19 -5.17 -8.63 7.86
N SER A 20 -5.39 -7.63 8.72
CA SER A 20 -4.91 -6.28 8.43
C SER A 20 -3.38 -6.27 8.31
N CYS A 21 -2.85 -5.45 7.40
CA CYS A 21 -1.40 -5.32 7.23
C CYS A 21 -0.68 -4.96 8.55
N ALA A 22 -1.32 -4.15 9.39
CA ALA A 22 -0.79 -3.80 10.72
C ALA A 22 -0.68 -5.04 11.64
N GLU A 23 -1.69 -5.91 11.63
CA GLU A 23 -1.70 -7.12 12.44
C GLU A 23 -0.75 -8.18 11.91
N SER A 24 -0.69 -8.36 10.58
CA SER A 24 0.32 -9.21 9.93
C SER A 24 1.75 -8.75 10.25
N LEU A 25 1.99 -7.43 10.32
CA LEU A 25 3.29 -6.88 10.67
C LEU A 25 3.65 -7.13 12.14
N LYS A 26 2.70 -7.05 13.07
CA LYS A 26 2.91 -7.46 14.48
C LYS A 26 3.25 -8.94 14.61
N MET A 27 2.53 -9.80 13.87
CA MET A 27 2.82 -11.25 13.83
C MET A 27 4.23 -11.52 13.32
N LEU A 28 4.66 -10.81 12.27
CA LEU A 28 6.01 -10.88 11.75
C LEU A 28 7.06 -10.35 12.73
N GLN A 29 6.78 -9.26 13.44
CA GLN A 29 7.65 -8.71 14.49
C GLN A 29 7.86 -9.72 15.62
N LYS A 30 6.80 -10.42 16.01
CA LYS A 30 6.86 -11.47 17.03
C LYS A 30 7.59 -12.72 16.54
N ALA A 31 7.45 -13.10 15.27
CA ALA A 31 8.06 -14.31 14.71
C ALA A 31 9.54 -14.16 14.34
N TYR A 32 9.97 -12.97 13.90
CA TYR A 32 11.32 -12.74 13.39
C TYR A 32 12.15 -11.75 14.22
N GLY A 33 11.56 -11.12 15.25
CA GLY A 33 12.28 -10.23 16.18
C GLY A 33 12.95 -9.05 15.47
N GLU A 34 14.24 -8.83 15.75
CA GLU A 34 15.02 -7.77 15.09
C GLU A 34 15.27 -8.04 13.60
N SER A 35 15.11 -9.29 13.16
CA SER A 35 15.23 -9.65 11.74
C SER A 35 13.96 -9.41 10.94
N THR A 36 12.90 -8.88 11.57
CA THR A 36 11.65 -8.54 10.89
C THR A 36 11.84 -7.39 9.90
N LEU A 37 11.17 -7.47 8.76
CA LEU A 37 11.00 -6.39 7.79
C LEU A 37 10.46 -5.16 8.53
N SER A 38 11.33 -4.18 8.80
CA SER A 38 10.89 -2.94 9.44
C SER A 38 10.00 -2.16 8.48
N LYS A 39 9.07 -1.35 9.01
CA LYS A 39 8.26 -0.41 8.20
C LYS A 39 9.14 0.51 7.35
N THR A 40 10.35 0.81 7.81
CA THR A 40 11.36 1.62 7.12
C THR A 40 12.21 0.84 6.11
N LEU A 41 12.28 -0.50 6.20
CA LEU A 41 13.00 -1.36 5.24
C LEU A 41 12.13 -1.80 4.06
N LEU A 42 10.81 -1.69 4.16
CA LEU A 42 9.87 -2.01 3.09
C LEU A 42 9.75 -0.87 2.09
N ILE A 43 10.81 -0.73 1.30
CA ILE A 43 10.93 0.21 0.20
C ILE A 43 10.25 -0.43 -1.02
N PHE A 44 8.99 -0.06 -1.27
CA PHE A 44 8.25 -0.48 -2.45
C PHE A 44 8.16 0.66 -3.46
N ASP A 45 8.45 0.35 -4.71
CA ASP A 45 8.12 1.20 -5.85
C ASP A 45 6.75 0.77 -6.42
N TRP A 46 6.09 1.68 -7.15
CA TRP A 46 4.88 1.35 -7.87
C TRP A 46 5.21 0.42 -9.04
N TYR A 47 4.93 -0.87 -8.87
CA TYR A 47 5.16 -1.86 -9.92
C TYR A 47 4.20 -1.67 -11.10
N GLN A 48 4.78 -1.71 -12.30
CA GLN A 48 4.06 -1.69 -13.56
C GLN A 48 4.48 -2.89 -14.38
N LYS A 49 3.51 -3.49 -15.07
CA LYS A 49 3.82 -4.54 -16.03
C LYS A 49 4.65 -3.93 -17.17
N PRO A 50 5.69 -4.62 -17.66
CA PRO A 50 6.49 -4.14 -18.79
C PRO A 50 5.68 -3.96 -20.08
N THR A 51 4.49 -4.57 -20.15
CA THR A 51 3.56 -4.50 -21.27
C THR A 51 2.51 -3.39 -21.13
N ILE A 52 2.67 -2.45 -20.19
CA ILE A 52 1.73 -1.34 -20.05
C ILE A 52 1.82 -0.42 -21.27
N SER A 53 0.69 -0.16 -21.92
CA SER A 53 0.63 0.65 -23.14
C SER A 53 0.74 2.16 -22.89
N GLY A 54 0.60 2.59 -21.64
CA GLY A 54 0.50 4.02 -21.29
C GLY A 54 -0.78 4.70 -21.78
N ARG A 55 -1.73 3.96 -22.35
CA ARG A 55 -2.99 4.52 -22.86
C ARG A 55 -4.02 4.64 -21.74
N PHE A 56 -4.43 5.88 -21.47
CA PHE A 56 -5.50 6.23 -20.55
C PHE A 56 -6.62 6.95 -21.32
N LEU A 57 -7.64 7.41 -20.61
CA LEU A 57 -8.70 8.22 -21.21
C LEU A 57 -8.10 9.52 -21.76
N ASN A 58 -8.09 9.67 -23.08
CA ASN A 58 -7.55 10.86 -23.74
C ASN A 58 -8.32 12.13 -23.36
N PHE A 59 -7.63 13.26 -23.15
CA PHE A 59 -8.27 14.51 -22.72
C PHE A 59 -9.19 15.13 -23.77
N LEU A 60 -8.94 14.90 -25.07
CA LEU A 60 -9.76 15.43 -26.17
C LEU A 60 -11.03 14.61 -26.41
N SER A 61 -11.18 13.48 -25.72
CA SER A 61 -12.37 12.64 -25.82
C SER A 61 -13.62 13.32 -25.23
N GLN A 62 -14.81 12.93 -25.73
CA GLN A 62 -16.12 13.43 -25.30
C GLN A 62 -16.56 12.84 -23.95
N HIS A 63 -15.67 12.90 -22.95
CA HIS A 63 -15.93 12.47 -21.59
C HIS A 63 -16.04 13.66 -20.64
N PRO A 64 -16.91 13.59 -19.61
CA PRO A 64 -17.01 14.60 -18.58
C PRO A 64 -15.66 14.89 -17.91
N ILE A 65 -15.45 16.15 -17.52
CA ILE A 65 -14.22 16.59 -16.84
C ILE A 65 -13.98 15.80 -15.54
N SER A 66 -15.04 15.40 -14.84
CA SER A 66 -14.94 14.55 -13.64
C SER A 66 -14.20 13.24 -13.92
N GLN A 67 -14.54 12.54 -15.01
CA GLN A 67 -13.88 11.29 -15.39
C GLN A 67 -12.40 11.51 -15.72
N LYS A 68 -12.07 12.62 -16.37
CA LYS A 68 -10.68 13.01 -16.66
C LYS A 68 -9.90 13.30 -15.38
N LYS A 69 -10.51 13.99 -14.41
CA LYS A 69 -9.94 14.18 -13.06
C LYS A 69 -9.75 12.85 -12.32
N ASP A 70 -10.70 11.92 -12.44
CA ASP A 70 -10.63 10.61 -11.78
C ASP A 70 -9.43 9.79 -12.27
N ILE A 71 -9.06 9.90 -13.56
CA ILE A 71 -7.82 9.28 -14.05
C ILE A 71 -6.60 9.81 -13.29
N ILE A 72 -6.50 11.13 -13.13
CA ILE A 72 -5.40 11.76 -12.40
C ILE A 72 -5.41 11.32 -10.93
N PHE A 73 -6.58 11.33 -10.27
CA PHE A 73 -6.70 10.89 -8.87
C PHE A 73 -6.28 9.44 -8.68
N ASN A 74 -6.71 8.54 -9.56
CA ASN A 74 -6.35 7.12 -9.50
C ASN A 74 -4.84 6.89 -9.66
N LEU A 75 -4.16 7.68 -10.49
CA LEU A 75 -2.71 7.62 -10.65
C LEU A 75 -1.98 8.19 -9.41
N VAL A 76 -2.45 9.33 -8.90
CA VAL A 76 -1.89 9.99 -7.71
C VAL A 76 -2.01 9.11 -6.47
N ASP A 77 -3.19 8.55 -6.25
CA ASP A 77 -3.45 7.66 -5.12
C ASP A 77 -2.52 6.44 -5.16
N LYS A 78 -2.31 5.85 -6.33
CA LYS A 78 -1.42 4.68 -6.47
C LYS A 78 -0.01 5.01 -6.03
N PHE A 79 0.63 6.05 -6.57
CA PHE A 79 1.99 6.33 -6.15
C PHE A 79 2.06 6.83 -4.70
N PHE A 80 1.08 7.63 -4.24
CA PHE A 80 1.09 8.16 -2.88
C PHE A 80 0.94 7.06 -1.82
N TYR A 81 0.00 6.13 -1.99
CA TYR A 81 -0.27 5.08 -1.00
C TYR A 81 0.62 3.85 -1.13
N ILE A 82 1.04 3.49 -2.35
CA ILE A 82 1.77 2.24 -2.60
C ILE A 82 3.28 2.46 -2.56
N SER A 83 3.78 3.60 -3.06
CA SER A 83 5.20 3.82 -3.21
C SER A 83 5.82 4.53 -2.00
N HIS A 84 7.06 4.14 -1.68
CA HIS A 84 7.86 4.81 -0.65
C HIS A 84 8.19 6.26 -1.07
N PRO A 85 8.24 7.25 -0.14
CA PRO A 85 8.52 8.66 -0.47
C PRO A 85 9.77 8.88 -1.34
N GLN A 86 10.77 8.01 -1.20
CA GLN A 86 11.97 8.03 -2.04
C GLN A 86 11.68 7.89 -3.55
N PHE A 87 10.62 7.19 -3.93
CA PHE A 87 10.21 7.01 -5.32
C PHE A 87 9.14 7.99 -5.78
N HIS A 88 8.61 8.85 -4.91
CA HIS A 88 7.53 9.78 -5.27
C HIS A 88 7.94 10.70 -6.42
N LYS A 89 9.19 11.17 -6.43
CA LYS A 89 9.71 12.00 -7.54
C LYS A 89 9.65 11.27 -8.87
N LYS A 90 10.24 10.07 -8.94
CA LYS A 90 10.26 9.23 -10.15
C LYS A 90 8.84 8.88 -10.62
N ASN A 91 7.96 8.49 -9.68
CA ASN A 91 6.59 8.10 -10.01
C ASN A 91 5.72 9.29 -10.42
N PHE A 92 5.96 10.47 -9.85
CA PHE A 92 5.30 11.69 -10.27
C PHE A 92 5.71 12.10 -11.69
N GLU A 93 7.01 12.10 -12.00
CA GLU A 93 7.51 12.37 -13.36
C GLU A 93 6.89 11.40 -14.37
N PHE A 94 6.79 10.12 -14.01
CA PHE A 94 6.15 9.11 -14.82
C PHE A 94 4.65 9.37 -15.05
N VAL A 95 3.91 9.75 -14.01
CA VAL A 95 2.47 10.09 -14.12
C VAL A 95 2.25 11.29 -15.01
N VAL A 96 3.05 12.36 -14.84
CA VAL A 96 2.95 13.56 -15.68
C VAL A 96 3.24 13.21 -17.14
N LYS A 97 4.29 12.41 -17.39
CA LYS A 97 4.61 11.94 -18.74
C LYS A 97 3.43 11.21 -19.40
N ILE A 98 2.82 10.25 -18.71
CA ILE A 98 1.64 9.53 -19.22
C ILE A 98 0.49 10.47 -19.54
N LEU A 99 0.20 11.42 -18.65
CA LEU A 99 -0.94 12.32 -18.83
C LEU A 99 -0.72 13.24 -20.05
N LEU A 100 0.51 13.73 -20.25
CA LEU A 100 0.90 14.49 -21.44
C LEU A 100 0.77 13.65 -22.72
N GLU A 101 1.18 12.37 -22.69
CA GLU A 101 1.00 11.43 -23.81
C GLU A 101 -0.49 11.15 -24.12
N ASN A 102 -1.41 11.50 -23.23
CA ASN A 102 -2.87 11.38 -23.41
C ASN A 102 -3.54 12.75 -23.57
N ASP A 103 -2.79 13.77 -24.01
CA ASP A 103 -3.24 15.12 -24.36
C ASP A 103 -3.81 15.96 -23.20
N TYR A 104 -3.47 15.62 -21.95
CA TYR A 104 -3.88 16.46 -20.81
C TYR A 104 -3.08 17.76 -20.77
N PRO A 105 -3.72 18.94 -20.66
CA PRO A 105 -3.03 20.21 -20.50
C PRO A 105 -2.18 20.24 -19.23
N ILE A 106 -0.96 20.80 -19.31
CA ILE A 106 -0.02 20.81 -18.18
C ILE A 106 -0.57 21.51 -16.94
N ASP A 107 -1.22 22.66 -17.12
CA ASP A 107 -1.80 23.43 -16.02
C ASP A 107 -2.90 22.63 -15.31
N PHE A 108 -3.74 21.97 -16.11
CA PHE A 108 -4.80 21.08 -15.59
C PHE A 108 -4.21 19.91 -14.79
N ILE A 109 -3.13 19.29 -15.26
CA ILE A 109 -2.46 18.22 -14.52
C ILE A 109 -1.96 18.73 -13.17
N LEU A 110 -1.21 19.83 -13.16
CA LEU A 110 -0.58 20.35 -11.95
C LEU A 110 -1.61 20.80 -10.91
N ASP A 111 -2.67 21.47 -11.33
CA ASP A 111 -3.75 21.93 -10.44
C ASP A 111 -4.45 20.74 -9.75
N ILE A 112 -4.83 19.73 -10.52
CA ILE A 112 -5.56 18.57 -10.01
C ILE A 112 -4.68 17.68 -9.12
N ILE A 113 -3.40 17.50 -9.46
CA ILE A 113 -2.48 16.77 -8.58
C ILE A 113 -2.28 17.53 -7.27
N ASN A 114 -2.07 18.84 -7.31
CA ASN A 114 -1.88 19.67 -6.11
C ASN A 114 -3.11 19.64 -5.21
N GLU A 115 -4.32 19.74 -5.79
CA GLU A 115 -5.58 19.59 -5.08
C GLU A 115 -5.64 18.23 -4.38
N ARG A 116 -5.36 17.15 -5.11
CA ARG A 116 -5.43 15.78 -4.58
C ARG A 116 -4.44 15.54 -3.45
N VAL A 117 -3.18 15.93 -3.63
CA VAL A 117 -2.13 15.75 -2.62
C VAL A 117 -2.48 16.49 -1.32
N LYS A 118 -2.99 17.73 -1.41
CA LYS A 118 -3.47 18.46 -0.24
C LYS A 118 -4.58 17.71 0.48
N THR A 119 -5.57 17.16 -0.24
CA THR A 119 -6.64 16.35 0.35
C THR A 119 -6.10 15.11 1.06
N LEU A 120 -5.13 14.42 0.47
CA LEU A 120 -4.51 13.21 1.04
C LEU A 120 -3.75 13.52 2.33
N ILE A 121 -2.97 14.59 2.35
CA ILE A 121 -2.23 15.05 3.55
C ILE A 121 -3.20 15.44 4.67
N ASN A 122 -4.24 16.22 4.35
CA ASN A 122 -5.24 16.63 5.34
C ASN A 122 -5.98 15.42 5.94
N LYS A 123 -6.31 14.43 5.13
CA LYS A 123 -6.94 13.18 5.58
C LYS A 123 -6.03 12.40 6.53
N LEU A 124 -4.73 12.33 6.24
CA LEU A 124 -3.75 11.68 7.09
C LEU A 124 -3.66 12.35 8.47
N ASN A 125 -3.59 13.69 8.50
CA ASN A 125 -3.56 14.48 9.73
C ASN A 125 -4.85 14.35 10.55
N SER A 126 -6.00 14.21 9.89
CA SER A 126 -7.29 14.03 10.56
C SER A 126 -7.42 12.66 11.23
N CYS A 127 -6.80 11.62 10.64
CA CYS A 127 -6.79 10.26 11.19
C CYS A 127 -5.85 10.11 12.40
N SER A 128 -4.78 10.90 12.51
CA SER A 128 -3.89 10.86 13.68
C SER A 128 -4.54 11.49 14.91
N ALA A 129 -5.35 12.56 14.75
CA ALA A 129 -6.03 13.25 15.84
C ALA A 129 -7.14 12.42 16.52
N LYS A 130 -7.77 11.46 15.82
CA LYS A 130 -8.88 10.64 16.36
C LYS A 130 -8.45 9.44 17.23
N ARG A 131 -7.14 9.17 17.38
CA ARG A 131 -6.64 7.97 18.07
C ARG A 131 -6.63 8.04 19.61
N THR A 132 -7.10 9.15 20.22
CA THR A 132 -7.07 9.32 21.68
C THR A 132 -8.30 8.75 22.41
N ASN A 133 -9.36 8.36 21.70
CA ASN A 133 -10.56 7.78 22.34
C ASN A 133 -10.55 6.25 22.24
N ASN A 134 -9.83 5.62 23.17
CA ASN A 134 -9.85 4.17 23.36
C ASN A 134 -11.18 3.73 23.98
N ASN A 135 -12.12 3.30 23.14
CA ASN A 135 -13.17 2.36 23.52
C ASN A 135 -13.41 1.43 22.33
N LEU A 136 -12.59 0.38 22.20
CA LEU A 136 -12.82 -0.70 21.24
C LEU A 136 -13.44 -1.91 21.96
N PRO A 137 -14.55 -2.48 21.45
CA PRO A 137 -15.07 -3.74 21.96
C PRO A 137 -14.12 -4.88 21.61
N LYS A 138 -13.95 -5.84 22.52
CA LYS A 138 -13.15 -7.07 22.34
C LYS A 138 -13.57 -7.80 21.05
N GLU A 139 -12.69 -7.81 20.05
CA GLU A 139 -12.92 -8.52 18.77
C GLU A 139 -12.96 -10.06 18.97
N ARG A 140 -13.82 -10.74 18.19
CA ARG A 140 -13.88 -12.21 18.12
C ARG A 140 -12.61 -12.77 17.49
N VAL A 141 -12.09 -13.86 18.05
CA VAL A 141 -10.91 -14.58 17.54
C VAL A 141 -11.20 -15.10 16.12
N LYS A 142 -10.34 -14.74 15.16
CA LYS A 142 -10.41 -15.19 13.75
C LYS A 142 -9.41 -16.32 13.52
N TRP A 143 -9.88 -17.46 13.02
CA TRP A 143 -9.05 -18.61 12.64
C TRP A 143 -8.84 -18.65 11.12
N PHE A 144 -7.72 -19.19 10.65
CA PHE A 144 -7.43 -19.41 9.22
C PHE A 144 -6.56 -20.67 9.04
N SER A 145 -6.53 -21.22 7.82
CA SER A 145 -5.76 -22.42 7.46
C SER A 145 -4.50 -22.07 6.65
N ILE A 146 -3.38 -22.73 6.92
CA ILE A 146 -2.12 -22.63 6.15
C ILE A 146 -1.67 -24.04 5.78
N SER A 147 -1.23 -24.25 4.53
CA SER A 147 -0.42 -25.41 4.16
C SER A 147 0.86 -25.47 5.00
N TYR A 148 1.16 -26.64 5.55
CA TYR A 148 2.32 -26.81 6.41
C TYR A 148 3.63 -26.60 5.63
N LEU A 149 4.43 -25.64 6.08
CA LEU A 149 5.80 -25.39 5.65
C LEU A 149 6.65 -25.41 6.93
N ASP A 150 7.46 -26.45 7.09
CA ASP A 150 8.09 -26.82 8.35
C ASP A 150 8.71 -25.64 9.13
N GLU A 151 9.59 -24.88 8.48
CA GLU A 151 10.27 -23.74 9.12
C GLU A 151 9.35 -22.52 9.34
N ILE A 152 8.35 -22.31 8.49
CA ILE A 152 7.50 -21.10 8.49
C ILE A 152 6.30 -21.28 9.42
N SER A 153 5.61 -22.41 9.28
CA SER A 153 4.43 -22.76 10.07
C SER A 153 4.77 -22.87 11.56
N ASN A 154 5.93 -23.43 11.92
CA ASN A 154 6.34 -23.55 13.31
C ASN A 154 6.68 -22.18 13.95
N LYS A 155 7.37 -21.29 13.23
CA LYS A 155 7.61 -19.91 13.70
C LYS A 155 6.29 -19.14 13.90
N PHE A 156 5.34 -19.29 12.98
CA PHE A 156 4.03 -18.65 13.07
C PHE A 156 3.19 -19.19 14.23
N LYS A 157 3.17 -20.51 14.41
CA LYS A 157 2.47 -21.17 15.51
C LYS A 157 2.97 -20.64 16.87
N ASN A 158 4.28 -20.50 17.03
CA ASN A 158 4.88 -19.96 18.26
C ASN A 158 4.54 -18.48 18.47
N ALA A 159 4.51 -17.68 17.39
CA ALA A 159 4.11 -16.28 17.46
C ALA A 159 2.62 -16.10 17.81
N ILE A 160 1.73 -16.95 17.31
CA ILE A 160 0.29 -16.87 17.59
C ILE A 160 -0.03 -17.39 18.99
N ASN A 161 0.57 -18.52 19.40
CA ASN A 161 0.17 -19.22 20.61
C ASN A 161 0.65 -18.60 21.92
N GLY A 162 1.62 -17.67 21.90
CA GLY A 162 1.82 -16.71 22.98
C GLY A 162 1.83 -17.24 24.43
N GLY A 163 2.32 -18.45 24.66
CA GLY A 163 2.74 -18.98 25.95
C GLY A 163 3.54 -20.25 25.70
N LEU A 164 4.64 -20.58 26.37
CA LEU A 164 5.46 -20.05 27.48
C LEU A 164 6.78 -20.90 27.43
N PRO A 165 7.88 -20.64 28.17
CA PRO A 165 8.00 -20.02 29.49
C PRO A 165 8.44 -18.56 29.49
#